data_AF-A0A377NJN1-F1
#
_entry.id   AF-A0A377NJN1-F1
#
_cell.length_a   1.000
_cell.length_b   1.000
_cell.length_c   1.000
_cell.angle_alpha   90.00
_cell.angle_beta   90.00
_cell.angle_gamma   90.00
#
_symmetry.space_group_name_H-M   'P 1'
#
loop_
_entity.id
_entity.type
_entity.pdbx_description
1 polymer ?
#
loop_
_entity_poly.entity_id
_entity_poly.type
_entity_poly.pdbx_seq_one_letter_code
_entity_poly.pdbx_strand_id
1 'polypeptide(L)'
;MSAYIRPLVFIGDVGMGVNPPDGYKTDVIIAAFPWGAYLGEEALEQGIDAMVSSWNRVAANTIPTAAKAGGNYLSSLLVGSEARRHGYQEGIALDVHGYVSEGAGENLFEVKDGIIFTPPFTSSALPGITRDAIIKLAKDMGLEVREQVLSRESLYLADEVFMSGTAAEITPVRSVDGIQVGIGKRGPVTKKIQDAFFGLFTGKTEDKWGWLDPINPQ
;
A
#
# COMPACT_ATOMS: atom_id res chain seq x y z
N MET A 1 4.19 23.84 -5.11
CA MET A 1 5.13 23.07 -4.26
C MET A 1 4.37 21.86 -3.76
N SER A 2 4.89 20.65 -3.93
CA SER A 2 4.29 19.40 -3.40
C SER A 2 5.07 18.94 -2.16
N ALA A 3 4.38 18.29 -1.22
CA ALA A 3 4.98 17.79 0.01
C ALA A 3 4.26 16.53 0.49
N TYR A 4 4.99 15.71 1.24
CA TYR A 4 4.41 14.66 2.06
C TYR A 4 4.20 15.18 3.48
N ILE A 5 3.05 14.84 4.08
CA ILE A 5 2.68 15.25 5.44
C ILE A 5 2.71 14.03 6.36
N ARG A 6 3.39 14.16 7.50
CA ARG A 6 3.48 13.13 8.55
C ARG A 6 2.87 13.65 9.86
N PRO A 7 1.56 13.48 10.06
CA PRO A 7 0.99 13.57 11.40
C PRO A 7 1.52 12.41 12.25
N LEU A 8 1.87 12.68 13.50
CA LEU A 8 2.24 11.66 14.47
C LEU A 8 1.67 12.03 15.84
N VAL A 9 0.99 11.07 16.45
CA VAL A 9 0.49 11.14 17.82
C VAL A 9 1.28 10.12 18.63
N PHE A 10 1.87 10.53 19.75
CA PHE A 10 2.70 9.65 20.58
C PHE A 10 2.56 9.96 22.08
N ILE A 11 2.94 8.99 22.90
CA ILE A 11 3.01 9.13 24.36
C ILE A 11 4.38 9.72 24.70
N GLY A 12 4.41 10.89 25.32
CA GLY A 12 5.62 11.64 25.63
C GLY A 12 6.28 11.23 26.95
N ASP A 13 6.89 12.21 27.62
CA ASP A 13 7.56 12.03 28.90
C ASP A 13 6.55 11.94 30.05
N VAL A 14 6.02 10.73 30.29
CA VAL A 14 4.96 10.45 31.28
C VAL A 14 5.34 9.36 32.30
N GLY A 15 6.63 8.98 32.34
CA GLY A 15 7.15 7.89 33.16
C GLY A 15 7.49 6.62 32.35
N MET A 16 8.10 5.65 33.04
CA MET A 16 8.73 4.47 32.40
C MET A 16 7.85 3.21 32.36
N GLY A 17 6.69 3.21 32.99
CA GLY A 17 5.77 2.07 32.98
C GLY A 17 5.12 1.89 31.61
N VAL A 18 4.88 0.64 31.19
CA VAL A 18 4.19 0.34 29.92
C VAL A 18 2.78 0.95 29.86
N ASN A 19 2.11 1.02 31.01
CA ASN A 19 0.82 1.66 31.16
C ASN A 19 1.06 3.14 31.56
N PRO A 20 0.64 4.11 30.74
CA PRO A 20 0.69 5.52 31.11
C PRO A 20 -0.13 5.81 32.37
N PRO A 21 0.24 6.82 33.18
CA PRO A 21 -0.54 7.20 34.35
C PRO A 21 -1.91 7.79 33.96
N ASP A 22 -2.89 7.66 34.84
CA ASP A 22 -4.21 8.27 34.63
C ASP A 22 -4.11 9.78 34.38
N GLY A 23 -4.90 10.28 33.43
CA GLY A 23 -4.94 11.70 33.09
C GLY A 23 -3.77 12.20 32.24
N TYR A 24 -2.88 11.32 31.75
CA TYR A 24 -1.85 11.70 30.80
C TYR A 24 -2.43 12.28 29.49
N LYS A 25 -1.60 13.02 28.75
CA LYS A 25 -1.92 13.53 27.41
C LYS A 25 -0.91 12.99 26.41
N THR A 26 -1.34 12.87 25.16
CA THR A 26 -0.45 12.56 24.03
C THR A 26 0.13 13.84 23.46
N ASP A 27 1.36 13.75 22.94
CA ASP A 27 1.95 14.77 22.11
C ASP A 27 1.58 14.55 20.64
N VAL A 28 1.51 15.66 19.89
CA VAL A 28 1.14 15.66 18.48
C VAL A 28 2.14 16.49 17.70
N ILE A 29 2.63 15.95 16.59
CA ILE A 29 3.43 16.68 15.61
C ILE A 29 2.84 16.56 14.21
N ILE A 30 3.04 17.59 13.40
CA ILE A 30 2.74 17.58 11.97
C ILE A 30 3.98 18.11 11.25
N ALA A 31 4.66 17.23 10.51
CA ALA A 31 5.78 17.60 9.66
C ALA A 31 5.38 17.56 8.19
N ALA A 32 5.82 18.55 7.41
CA ALA A 32 5.64 18.57 5.96
C ALA A 32 7.01 18.78 5.27
N PHE A 33 7.32 17.94 4.29
CA PHE A 33 8.59 18.00 3.57
C PHE A 33 8.45 17.44 2.15
N PRO A 34 9.26 17.91 1.17
CA PRO A 34 9.30 17.29 -0.16
C PRO A 34 9.77 15.84 -0.04
N TRP A 35 9.08 14.92 -0.72
CA TRP A 35 9.47 13.52 -0.79
C TRP A 35 9.17 12.98 -2.19
N GLY A 36 10.16 12.39 -2.84
CA GLY A 36 10.04 11.81 -4.18
C GLY A 36 9.34 10.45 -4.18
N ALA A 37 9.29 9.82 -5.35
CA ALA A 37 8.68 8.50 -5.53
C ALA A 37 9.32 7.44 -4.62
N TYR A 38 8.50 6.78 -3.80
CA TYR A 38 8.98 5.86 -2.74
C TYR A 38 9.79 4.67 -3.28
N LEU A 39 9.42 4.15 -4.45
CA LEU A 39 10.06 3.00 -5.10
C LEU A 39 10.95 3.39 -6.30
N GLY A 40 11.22 4.68 -6.49
CA GLY A 40 12.01 5.24 -7.59
C GLY A 40 11.17 5.81 -8.74
N GLU A 41 11.72 6.79 -9.46
CA GLU A 41 10.98 7.51 -10.52
C GLU A 41 10.59 6.61 -11.70
N GLU A 42 11.46 5.66 -12.08
CA GLU A 42 11.18 4.72 -13.15
C GLU A 42 10.13 3.65 -12.77
N ALA A 43 9.86 3.48 -11.47
CA ALA A 43 8.97 2.43 -10.97
C ALA A 43 7.53 2.61 -11.44
N LEU A 44 7.05 3.84 -11.55
CA LEU A 44 5.66 4.13 -11.96
C LEU A 44 5.37 3.67 -13.40
N GLU A 45 6.39 3.61 -14.27
CA GLU A 45 6.24 3.19 -15.67
C GLU A 45 6.75 1.77 -15.93
N GLN A 46 7.95 1.44 -15.45
CA GLN A 46 8.59 0.15 -15.71
C GLN A 46 8.13 -0.96 -14.76
N GLY A 47 7.64 -0.58 -13.58
CA GLY A 47 7.33 -1.50 -12.49
C GLY A 47 8.56 -1.98 -11.72
N ILE A 48 8.31 -2.64 -10.60
CA ILE A 48 9.34 -3.16 -9.69
C ILE A 48 9.39 -4.68 -9.66
N ASP A 49 10.52 -5.21 -9.21
CA ASP A 49 10.68 -6.61 -8.88
C ASP A 49 10.40 -6.81 -7.38
N ALA A 50 9.42 -7.65 -7.07
CA ALA A 50 9.00 -7.93 -5.70
C ALA A 50 9.40 -9.34 -5.27
N MET A 51 9.49 -9.54 -3.96
CA MET A 51 9.82 -10.85 -3.37
C MET A 51 8.81 -11.20 -2.30
N VAL A 52 8.31 -12.43 -2.29
CA VAL A 52 7.52 -12.93 -1.16
C VAL A 52 8.47 -13.19 0.01
N SER A 53 8.29 -12.41 1.06
CA SER A 53 9.08 -12.41 2.29
C SER A 53 8.94 -13.71 3.07
N SER A 54 9.99 -14.10 3.81
CA SER A 54 9.96 -15.19 4.79
C SER A 54 9.29 -14.78 6.11
N TRP A 55 9.17 -13.48 6.37
CA TRP A 55 8.42 -12.93 7.50
C TRP A 55 6.94 -12.77 7.16
N ASN A 56 6.09 -13.34 8.00
CA ASN A 56 4.64 -13.13 7.94
C ASN A 56 4.22 -11.80 8.57
N ARG A 57 3.04 -11.30 8.18
CA ARG A 57 2.34 -10.24 8.91
C ARG A 57 1.81 -10.75 10.25
N VAL A 58 1.62 -9.81 11.16
CA VAL A 58 1.11 -10.11 12.51
C VAL A 58 -0.29 -10.74 12.43
N ALA A 59 -0.55 -11.70 13.31
CA ALA A 59 -1.82 -12.41 13.35
C ALA A 59 -2.96 -11.50 13.82
N ALA A 60 -4.19 -11.81 13.40
CA ALA A 60 -5.38 -11.18 13.96
C ALA A 60 -5.41 -11.32 15.50
N ASN A 61 -5.95 -10.30 16.17
CA ASN A 61 -6.06 -10.25 17.64
C ASN A 61 -4.72 -10.29 18.41
N THR A 62 -3.59 -9.97 17.76
CA THR A 62 -2.29 -9.77 18.44
C THR A 62 -1.94 -8.28 18.53
N ILE A 63 -1.54 -7.66 17.42
CA ILE A 63 -1.35 -6.22 17.27
C ILE A 63 -2.32 -5.76 16.16
N PRO A 64 -3.22 -4.79 16.41
CA PRO A 64 -4.25 -4.41 15.44
C PRO A 64 -3.66 -3.87 14.12
N THR A 65 -3.80 -4.63 13.03
CA THR A 65 -3.34 -4.25 11.69
C THR A 65 -4.18 -3.14 11.06
N ALA A 66 -5.41 -2.95 11.53
CA ALA A 66 -6.26 -1.83 11.12
C ALA A 66 -5.77 -0.48 11.68
N ALA A 67 -4.89 -0.48 12.69
CA ALA A 67 -4.29 0.73 13.23
C ALA A 67 -2.91 0.98 12.59
N LYS A 68 -2.65 2.21 12.17
CA LYS A 68 -1.32 2.62 11.65
C LYS A 68 -0.39 3.06 12.79
N ALA A 69 -0.05 2.12 13.68
CA ALA A 69 0.76 2.38 14.86
C ALA A 69 2.26 2.19 14.60
N GLY A 70 3.11 2.95 15.31
CA GLY A 70 4.57 2.90 15.14
C GLY A 70 5.17 1.50 15.38
N GLY A 71 4.71 0.78 16.41
CA GLY A 71 5.21 -0.57 16.72
C GLY A 71 4.98 -1.59 15.61
N ASN A 72 3.95 -1.42 14.78
CA ASN A 72 3.63 -2.34 13.67
C ASN A 72 4.75 -2.38 12.63
N TYR A 73 5.49 -1.27 12.47
CA TYR A 73 6.53 -1.14 11.45
C TYR A 73 7.78 -1.99 11.71
N LEU A 74 7.92 -2.64 12.87
CA LEU A 74 8.94 -3.68 13.06
C LEU A 74 8.71 -4.86 12.08
N SER A 75 7.47 -5.24 11.83
CA SER A 75 7.13 -6.26 10.82
C SER A 75 7.47 -5.78 9.41
N SER A 76 7.06 -4.56 9.05
CA SER A 76 7.37 -3.93 7.76
C SER A 76 8.87 -3.84 7.50
N LEU A 77 9.67 -3.48 8.52
CA LEU A 77 11.12 -3.41 8.43
C LEU A 77 11.72 -4.77 8.05
N LEU A 78 11.28 -5.85 8.68
CA LEU A 78 11.80 -7.20 8.41
C LEU A 78 11.48 -7.63 6.98
N VAL A 79 10.21 -7.49 6.56
CA VAL A 79 9.73 -7.80 5.21
C VAL A 79 10.51 -7.01 4.15
N GLY A 80 10.52 -5.68 4.28
CA GLY A 80 11.11 -4.81 3.25
C GLY A 80 12.62 -4.90 3.21
N SER A 81 13.29 -5.05 4.36
CA SER A 81 14.76 -5.17 4.39
C SER A 81 15.24 -6.52 3.84
N GLU A 82 14.46 -7.60 4.02
CA GLU A 82 14.79 -8.90 3.45
C GLU A 82 14.77 -8.87 1.92
N ALA A 83 13.70 -8.34 1.32
CA ALA A 83 13.59 -8.21 -0.13
C ALA A 83 14.76 -7.39 -0.71
N ARG A 84 15.07 -6.25 -0.09
CA ARG A 84 16.18 -5.36 -0.50
C ARG A 84 17.54 -6.03 -0.39
N ARG A 85 17.79 -6.84 0.65
CA ARG A 85 19.04 -7.62 0.78
C ARG A 85 19.20 -8.66 -0.33
N HIS A 86 18.11 -9.15 -0.89
CA HIS A 86 18.11 -10.10 -2.01
C HIS A 86 18.00 -9.45 -3.39
N GLY A 87 18.10 -8.12 -3.48
CA GLY A 87 18.14 -7.38 -4.75
C GLY A 87 16.76 -7.02 -5.32
N TYR A 88 15.69 -7.18 -4.55
CA TYR A 88 14.33 -6.75 -4.93
C TYR A 88 14.01 -5.36 -4.36
N GLN A 89 13.09 -4.65 -4.99
CA GLN A 89 12.72 -3.28 -4.59
C GLN A 89 11.76 -3.29 -3.39
N GLU A 90 10.87 -4.28 -3.30
CA GLU A 90 9.94 -4.41 -2.17
C GLU A 90 9.55 -5.86 -1.84
N GLY A 91 9.23 -6.10 -0.57
CA GLY A 91 8.75 -7.39 -0.07
C GLY A 91 7.22 -7.47 -0.02
N ILE A 92 6.67 -8.61 -0.41
CA ILE A 92 5.26 -9.01 -0.22
C ILE A 92 5.22 -9.94 0.98
N ALA A 93 4.43 -9.60 1.99
CA ALA A 93 4.24 -10.45 3.15
C ALA A 93 2.98 -11.31 2.99
N LEU A 94 3.05 -12.53 3.52
CA LEU A 94 1.88 -13.39 3.70
C LEU A 94 1.30 -13.18 5.10
N ASP A 95 0.00 -13.45 5.28
CA ASP A 95 -0.57 -13.63 6.61
C ASP A 95 -0.08 -14.93 7.25
N VAL A 96 -0.52 -15.19 8.48
CA VAL A 96 -0.13 -16.40 9.23
C VAL A 96 -0.76 -17.69 8.72
N HIS A 97 -1.69 -17.60 7.77
CA HIS A 97 -2.33 -18.74 7.11
C HIS A 97 -1.69 -19.06 5.76
N GLY A 98 -0.71 -18.26 5.33
CA GLY A 98 0.00 -18.44 4.05
C GLY A 98 -0.69 -17.77 2.87
N TYR A 99 -1.70 -16.92 3.11
CA TYR A 99 -2.35 -16.14 2.06
C TYR A 99 -1.68 -14.77 1.89
N VAL A 100 -1.84 -14.15 0.73
CA VAL A 100 -1.28 -12.82 0.46
C VAL A 100 -1.91 -11.80 1.41
N SER A 101 -1.05 -11.06 2.12
CA SER A 101 -1.47 -9.95 2.97
C SER A 101 -1.33 -8.63 2.23
N GLU A 102 -0.11 -8.10 2.17
CA GLU A 102 0.22 -6.83 1.52
C GLU A 102 1.76 -6.67 1.37
N GLY A 103 2.22 -5.58 0.75
CA GLY A 103 3.64 -5.20 0.71
C GLY A 103 4.21 -4.85 2.09
N ALA A 104 5.44 -4.35 2.18
CA ALA A 104 5.97 -3.89 3.47
C ALA A 104 5.27 -2.61 3.97
N GLY A 105 4.87 -1.71 3.05
CA GLY A 105 4.21 -0.44 3.36
C GLY A 105 3.00 -0.11 2.48
N GLU A 106 2.62 -1.01 1.58
CA GLU A 106 1.65 -0.82 0.50
C GLU A 106 0.62 -1.94 0.48
N ASN A 107 -0.64 -1.64 0.14
CA ASN A 107 -1.60 -2.70 -0.19
C ASN A 107 -1.27 -3.32 -1.56
N LEU A 108 -1.73 -4.57 -1.77
CA LEU A 108 -1.48 -5.34 -3.00
C LEU A 108 -2.77 -5.54 -3.80
N PHE A 109 -2.66 -5.43 -5.11
CA PHE A 109 -3.70 -5.77 -6.08
C PHE A 109 -3.18 -6.74 -7.15
N GLU A 110 -4.06 -7.64 -7.59
CA GLU A 110 -3.86 -8.49 -8.77
C GLU A 110 -4.91 -8.15 -9.82
N VAL A 111 -4.59 -8.39 -11.08
CA VAL A 111 -5.54 -8.36 -12.19
C VAL A 111 -5.52 -9.73 -12.85
N LYS A 112 -6.70 -10.33 -12.99
CA LYS A 112 -6.87 -11.59 -13.72
C LYS A 112 -8.13 -11.55 -14.57
N ASP A 113 -7.97 -11.84 -15.87
CA ASP A 113 -9.06 -11.86 -16.85
C ASP A 113 -9.88 -10.54 -16.85
N GLY A 114 -9.19 -9.42 -16.64
CA GLY A 114 -9.79 -8.07 -16.57
C GLY A 114 -10.47 -7.72 -15.24
N ILE A 115 -10.49 -8.62 -14.26
CA ILE A 115 -11.06 -8.40 -12.92
C ILE A 115 -9.94 -8.01 -11.95
N ILE A 116 -10.19 -7.00 -11.12
CA ILE A 116 -9.25 -6.52 -10.09
C ILE A 116 -9.52 -7.27 -8.79
N PHE A 117 -8.46 -7.81 -8.18
CA PHE A 117 -8.51 -8.51 -6.91
C PHE A 117 -7.63 -7.79 -5.88
N THR A 118 -8.05 -7.83 -4.62
CA THR A 118 -7.21 -7.37 -3.49
C THR A 118 -7.61 -8.11 -2.21
N PRO A 119 -6.66 -8.42 -1.31
CA PRO A 119 -6.96 -9.06 -0.04
C PRO A 119 -7.91 -8.21 0.83
N PRO A 120 -8.82 -8.83 1.62
CA PRO A 120 -9.61 -8.13 2.63
C PRO A 120 -8.73 -7.75 3.83
N PHE A 121 -9.20 -6.82 4.66
CA PHE A 121 -8.46 -6.40 5.87
C PHE A 121 -8.19 -7.55 6.85
N THR A 122 -9.04 -8.58 6.82
CA THR A 122 -8.90 -9.79 7.63
C THR A 122 -7.67 -10.63 7.25
N SER A 123 -7.05 -10.40 6.09
CA SER A 123 -5.76 -10.99 5.69
C SER A 123 -4.58 -10.18 6.24
N SER A 124 -4.71 -9.63 7.45
CA SER A 124 -3.70 -8.79 8.13
C SER A 124 -3.25 -7.53 7.35
N ALA A 125 -4.04 -7.08 6.37
CA ALA A 125 -3.74 -5.91 5.56
C ALA A 125 -4.31 -4.62 6.18
N LEU A 126 -3.55 -3.53 6.13
CA LEU A 126 -4.03 -2.21 6.57
C LEU A 126 -5.16 -1.71 5.64
N PRO A 127 -6.24 -1.11 6.16
CA PRO A 127 -7.25 -0.41 5.36
C PRO A 127 -6.69 0.86 4.68
N GLY A 128 -5.91 0.70 3.61
CA GLY A 128 -5.27 1.83 2.94
C GLY A 128 -6.27 2.75 2.24
N ILE A 129 -6.04 4.06 2.38
CA ILE A 129 -6.87 5.09 1.74
C ILE A 129 -6.66 5.08 0.22
N THR A 130 -5.42 4.89 -0.26
CA THR A 130 -5.15 4.74 -1.70
C THR A 130 -5.85 3.51 -2.27
N ARG A 131 -5.89 2.39 -1.52
CA ARG A 131 -6.65 1.18 -1.90
C ARG A 131 -8.14 1.49 -2.05
N ASP A 132 -8.75 2.17 -1.07
CA ASP A 132 -10.16 2.57 -1.15
C ASP A 132 -10.44 3.47 -2.38
N ALA A 133 -9.58 4.45 -2.63
CA ALA A 133 -9.69 5.32 -3.81
C ALA A 133 -9.60 4.54 -5.12
N ILE A 134 -8.67 3.58 -5.23
CA ILE A 134 -8.52 2.70 -6.39
C ILE A 134 -9.79 1.87 -6.62
N ILE A 135 -10.37 1.28 -5.56
CA ILE A 135 -11.60 0.49 -5.68
C ILE A 135 -12.76 1.35 -6.18
N LYS A 136 -12.89 2.59 -5.68
CA LYS A 136 -13.92 3.54 -6.12
C LYS A 136 -13.73 3.97 -7.57
N LEU A 137 -12.51 4.33 -7.97
CA LEU A 137 -12.16 4.68 -9.35
C LEU A 137 -12.39 3.51 -10.32
N ALA A 138 -12.00 2.30 -9.93
CA ALA A 138 -12.22 1.10 -10.72
C ALA A 138 -13.71 0.87 -11.00
N LYS A 139 -14.55 0.94 -9.95
CA LYS A 139 -16.00 0.80 -10.07
C LYS A 139 -16.63 1.89 -10.94
N ASP A 140 -16.19 3.15 -10.80
CA ASP A 140 -16.67 4.27 -11.61
C ASP A 140 -16.33 4.10 -13.11
N MET A 141 -15.21 3.45 -13.42
CA MET A 141 -14.82 3.07 -14.78
C MET A 141 -15.48 1.77 -15.28
N GLY A 142 -16.37 1.16 -14.50
CA GLY A 142 -17.05 -0.09 -14.85
C GLY A 142 -16.17 -1.35 -14.77
N LEU A 143 -15.05 -1.30 -14.04
CA LEU A 143 -14.21 -2.46 -13.78
C LEU A 143 -14.76 -3.26 -12.60
N GLU A 144 -14.76 -4.59 -12.73
CA GLU A 144 -15.13 -5.48 -11.63
C GLU A 144 -14.00 -5.53 -10.59
N VAL A 145 -14.36 -5.42 -9.31
CA VAL A 145 -13.43 -5.52 -8.18
C VAL A 145 -13.92 -6.59 -7.22
N ARG A 146 -13.04 -7.54 -6.87
CA ARG A 146 -13.28 -8.60 -5.90
C ARG A 146 -12.32 -8.48 -4.72
N GLU A 147 -12.88 -8.19 -3.54
CA GLU A 147 -12.15 -8.23 -2.29
C GLU A 147 -12.24 -9.65 -1.71
N GLN A 148 -11.16 -10.43 -1.83
CA GLN A 148 -11.14 -11.84 -1.43
C GLN A 148 -9.73 -12.29 -1.04
N VAL A 149 -9.64 -13.40 -0.31
CA VAL A 149 -8.36 -14.04 0.02
C VAL A 149 -7.67 -14.51 -1.27
N LEU A 150 -6.35 -14.30 -1.35
CA LEU A 150 -5.51 -14.66 -2.48
C LEU A 150 -4.41 -15.63 -2.02
N SER A 151 -4.15 -16.69 -2.80
CA SER A 151 -3.09 -17.64 -2.50
C SER A 151 -1.73 -17.07 -2.89
N ARG A 152 -0.63 -17.61 -2.34
CA ARG A 152 0.71 -17.13 -2.71
C ARG A 152 0.95 -17.24 -4.22
N GLU A 153 0.52 -18.36 -4.80
CA GLU A 153 0.76 -18.68 -6.21
C GLU A 153 -0.10 -17.88 -7.18
N SER A 154 -1.17 -17.22 -6.74
CA SER A 154 -1.94 -16.33 -7.62
C SER A 154 -1.08 -15.18 -8.15
N LEU A 155 -0.09 -14.73 -7.39
CA LEU A 155 0.89 -13.71 -7.80
C LEU A 155 1.66 -14.08 -9.08
N TYR A 156 1.87 -15.38 -9.32
CA TYR A 156 2.57 -15.88 -10.50
C TYR A 156 1.63 -16.17 -11.68
N LEU A 157 0.32 -16.23 -11.43
CA LEU A 157 -0.73 -16.56 -12.41
C LEU A 157 -1.53 -15.34 -12.86
N ALA A 158 -1.41 -14.22 -12.13
CA ALA A 158 -2.02 -12.95 -12.43
C ALA A 158 -1.49 -12.37 -13.75
N ASP A 159 -2.36 -11.65 -14.47
CA ASP A 159 -1.98 -10.95 -15.69
C ASP A 159 -1.25 -9.64 -15.38
N GLU A 160 -1.61 -8.99 -14.26
CA GLU A 160 -0.93 -7.82 -13.71
C GLU A 160 -0.91 -7.88 -12.18
N VAL A 161 0.11 -7.28 -11.56
CA VAL A 161 0.20 -7.08 -10.11
C VAL A 161 0.64 -5.64 -9.88
N PHE A 162 0.09 -4.96 -8.87
CA PHE A 162 0.54 -3.63 -8.49
C PHE A 162 0.33 -3.36 -7.00
N MET A 163 1.15 -2.45 -6.47
CA MET A 163 1.10 -1.99 -5.08
C MET A 163 0.46 -0.61 -5.00
N SER A 164 -0.16 -0.29 -3.85
CA SER A 164 -0.75 1.02 -3.61
C SER A 164 -0.48 1.57 -2.21
N GLY A 165 -0.27 2.88 -2.12
CA GLY A 165 -0.09 3.58 -0.84
C GLY A 165 0.10 5.07 -1.05
N THR A 166 0.10 5.87 0.01
CA THR A 166 0.29 7.33 -0.14
C THR A 166 1.66 7.68 -0.71
N ALA A 167 2.72 6.97 -0.29
CA ALA A 167 4.09 7.23 -0.75
C ALA A 167 4.43 6.49 -2.04
N ALA A 168 3.93 5.26 -2.19
CA ALA A 168 4.15 4.42 -3.38
C ALA A 168 3.15 4.72 -4.52
N GLU A 169 2.15 5.55 -4.27
CA GLU A 169 1.05 5.88 -5.17
C GLU A 169 0.40 4.63 -5.74
N ILE A 170 0.58 4.35 -7.04
CA ILE A 170 0.21 3.09 -7.70
C ILE A 170 1.45 2.61 -8.43
N THR A 171 2.14 1.60 -7.90
CA THR A 171 3.39 1.09 -8.46
C THR A 171 3.19 -0.29 -9.09
N PRO A 172 3.37 -0.47 -10.40
CA PRO A 172 3.31 -1.78 -11.06
C PRO A 172 4.37 -2.74 -10.51
N VAL A 173 4.05 -4.03 -10.45
CA VAL A 173 4.97 -5.12 -10.10
C VAL A 173 5.19 -5.96 -11.36
N ARG A 174 6.41 -5.92 -11.90
CA ARG A 174 6.77 -6.59 -13.16
C ARG A 174 7.26 -8.02 -12.97
N SER A 175 7.73 -8.36 -11.77
CA SER A 175 8.09 -9.73 -11.41
C SER A 175 7.88 -9.98 -9.92
N VAL A 176 7.59 -11.24 -9.55
CA VAL A 176 7.52 -11.71 -8.17
C VAL A 176 8.39 -12.95 -8.05
N ASP A 177 9.32 -12.97 -7.08
CA ASP A 177 10.27 -14.07 -6.87
C ASP A 177 11.10 -14.42 -8.11
N GLY A 178 11.35 -13.43 -8.97
CA GLY A 178 12.05 -13.59 -10.25
C GLY A 178 11.20 -14.20 -11.37
N ILE A 179 9.92 -14.51 -11.10
CA ILE A 179 8.95 -14.93 -12.12
C ILE A 179 8.29 -13.68 -12.70
N GLN A 180 8.36 -13.54 -14.02
CA GLN A 180 7.76 -12.41 -14.72
C GLN A 180 6.23 -12.41 -14.56
N VAL A 181 5.66 -11.26 -14.22
CA VAL A 181 4.21 -11.03 -14.20
C VAL A 181 3.78 -10.53 -15.58
N GLY A 182 2.88 -11.24 -16.23
CA GLY A 182 2.33 -10.89 -17.54
C GLY A 182 3.42 -10.50 -18.55
N ILE A 183 3.38 -9.26 -19.02
CA ILE A 183 4.30 -8.72 -20.04
C ILE A 183 5.60 -8.12 -19.48
N GLY A 184 5.87 -8.25 -18.17
CA GLY A 184 7.11 -7.78 -17.53
C GLY A 184 7.24 -6.26 -17.43
N LYS A 185 6.12 -5.54 -17.46
CA LYS A 185 6.02 -4.08 -17.30
C LYS A 185 4.60 -3.70 -16.88
N ARG A 186 4.33 -2.41 -16.70
CA ARG A 186 2.97 -1.90 -16.43
C ARG A 186 1.95 -2.46 -17.42
N GLY A 187 0.93 -3.15 -16.88
CA GLY A 187 -0.17 -3.69 -17.66
C GLY A 187 -1.28 -2.66 -17.95
N PRO A 188 -2.21 -2.99 -18.87
CA PRO A 188 -3.25 -2.07 -19.32
C PRO A 188 -4.26 -1.66 -18.24
N VAL A 189 -4.66 -2.54 -17.33
CA VAL A 189 -5.60 -2.22 -16.24
C VAL A 189 -4.93 -1.32 -15.22
N THR A 190 -3.69 -1.65 -14.83
CA THR A 190 -2.86 -0.82 -13.94
C THR A 190 -2.68 0.58 -14.52
N LYS A 191 -2.42 0.69 -15.84
CA LYS A 191 -2.32 1.99 -16.52
C LYS A 191 -3.61 2.78 -16.44
N LYS A 192 -4.77 2.17 -16.70
CA LYS A 192 -6.08 2.86 -16.59
C LYS A 192 -6.31 3.42 -15.19
N ILE A 193 -5.99 2.64 -14.16
CA ILE A 193 -6.12 3.05 -12.75
C ILE A 193 -5.16 4.20 -12.42
N GLN A 194 -3.88 4.12 -12.84
CA GLN A 194 -2.91 5.20 -12.69
C GLN A 194 -3.37 6.49 -13.38
N ASP A 195 -3.79 6.40 -14.65
CA ASP A 195 -4.24 7.56 -15.42
C ASP A 195 -5.45 8.23 -14.74
N ALA A 196 -6.40 7.44 -14.23
CA ALA A 196 -7.56 7.94 -13.51
C ALA A 196 -7.16 8.61 -12.18
N PHE A 197 -6.28 7.99 -11.40
CA PHE A 197 -5.80 8.54 -10.13
C PHE A 197 -5.02 9.85 -10.32
N PHE A 198 -4.00 9.87 -11.17
CA PHE A 198 -3.23 11.09 -11.44
C PHE A 198 -4.04 12.15 -12.21
N GLY A 199 -5.07 11.72 -12.94
CA GLY A 199 -6.04 12.58 -13.58
C GLY A 199 -6.77 13.52 -12.61
N LEU A 200 -6.92 13.13 -11.33
CA LEU A 200 -7.54 13.97 -10.29
C LEU A 200 -6.77 15.28 -10.10
N PHE A 201 -5.45 15.23 -10.11
CA PHE A 201 -4.59 16.40 -9.87
C PHE A 201 -4.43 17.29 -11.12
N THR A 202 -4.94 16.84 -12.27
CA THR A 202 -4.89 17.60 -13.54
C THR A 202 -6.27 18.02 -14.04
N GLY A 203 -7.34 17.65 -13.31
CA GLY A 203 -8.73 17.88 -13.71
C GLY A 203 -9.23 16.98 -14.85
N LYS A 204 -8.42 16.02 -15.33
CA LYS A 204 -8.85 15.04 -16.33
C LYS A 204 -9.81 14.00 -15.77
N THR A 205 -9.67 13.70 -14.47
CA THR A 205 -10.63 12.90 -13.71
C THR A 205 -11.41 13.85 -12.81
N GLU A 206 -12.73 13.81 -12.91
CA GLU A 206 -13.60 14.56 -12.02
C GLU A 206 -13.50 14.02 -10.58
N ASP A 207 -13.32 14.91 -9.61
CA ASP A 207 -13.36 14.55 -8.19
C ASP A 207 -14.81 14.44 -7.69
N LYS A 208 -15.45 13.31 -8.00
CA LYS A 208 -16.83 12.99 -7.60
C LYS A 208 -17.00 12.78 -6.10
N TRP A 209 -15.90 12.62 -5.36
CA TRP A 209 -15.91 12.20 -3.95
C TRP A 209 -15.43 13.30 -3.00
N GLY A 210 -14.98 14.44 -3.51
CA GLY A 210 -14.43 15.52 -2.69
C GLY A 210 -13.14 15.12 -1.96
N TRP A 211 -12.25 14.42 -2.64
CA TRP A 211 -10.95 14.01 -2.11
C TRP A 211 -9.92 15.14 -2.09
N LEU A 212 -10.06 16.14 -2.95
CA LEU A 212 -9.11 17.25 -3.06
C LEU A 212 -9.52 18.38 -2.11
N ASP A 213 -8.86 18.44 -0.97
CA ASP A 213 -9.00 19.54 0.00
C ASP A 213 -8.04 20.70 -0.32
N PRO A 214 -8.55 21.90 -0.67
CA PRO A 214 -7.70 23.06 -0.94
C PRO A 214 -6.93 23.49 0.32
N ILE A 215 -5.61 23.70 0.19
CA ILE A 215 -4.75 24.13 1.31
C ILE A 215 -5.22 25.48 1.89
N ASN A 216 -5.68 26.38 1.03
CA ASN A 216 -6.22 27.67 1.41
C ASN A 216 -7.71 27.74 1.03
N PRO A 217 -8.55 28.46 1.80
CA PRO A 217 -9.91 28.76 1.37
C PRO A 217 -9.89 29.56 0.05
N GLN A 218 -10.87 29.26 -0.82
CA GLN A 218 -11.07 29.97 -2.09
C GLN A 218 -11.54 31.41 -1.89
#